data_AF-A0A645GP82-F1
#
_entry.id   AF-A0A645GP82-F1
#
_cell.length_a   1.000
_cell.length_b   1.000
_cell.length_c   1.000
_cell.angle_alpha   90.00
_cell.angle_beta   90.00
_cell.angle_gamma   90.00
#
_symmetry.space_group_name_H-M   'P 1'
#
loop_
_entity.id
_entity.type
_entity.pdbx_description
1 polymer ?
#
loop_
_entity_poly.entity_id
_entity_poly.type
_entity_poly.pdbx_seq_one_letter_code
_entity_poly.pdbx_strand_id
1 'polypeptide(L)'
;MRIYEYEDGTFLDGICVNAYPLPLNGQVNIVYRTDTGKICGIGTIHNALGTTQFETGTNAIYAEISTDIDVTQMDFQLEIQTPYQPVVPEATPEP
;
A
#
# COMPACT_ATOMS: atom_id res chain seq x y z
N MET A 1 0.34 -11.55 2.06
CA MET A 1 0.72 -10.44 2.94
C MET A 1 1.03 -10.99 4.32
N ARG A 2 1.94 -10.35 5.04
CA ARG A 2 2.32 -10.66 6.41
C ARG A 2 2.36 -9.34 7.18
N ILE A 3 1.88 -9.36 8.41
CA ILE A 3 1.90 -8.22 9.32
C ILE A 3 2.66 -8.68 10.56
N TYR A 4 3.58 -7.85 11.06
CA TYR A 4 4.36 -8.15 12.25
C TYR A 4 4.72 -6.88 13.02
N GLU A 5 4.79 -7.01 14.34
CA GLU A 5 5.30 -5.97 15.23
C GLU A 5 6.84 -5.97 15.26
N TYR A 6 7.40 -4.79 15.42
CA TYR A 6 8.79 -4.55 15.81
C TYR A 6 8.81 -3.49 16.93
N GLU A 7 9.98 -3.22 17.53
CA GLU A 7 10.09 -2.51 18.83
C GLU A 7 9.27 -1.21 18.93
N ASP A 8 9.14 -0.45 17.86
CA ASP A 8 8.49 0.86 17.81
C ASP A 8 7.38 0.98 16.74
N GLY A 9 6.90 -0.13 16.16
CA GLY A 9 5.77 -0.07 15.24
C GLY A 9 5.33 -1.41 14.64
N THR A 10 4.26 -1.34 13.84
CA THR A 10 3.76 -2.48 13.06
C THR A 10 4.13 -2.31 11.59
N PHE A 11 4.64 -3.38 10.98
CA PHE A 11 4.99 -3.41 9.56
C PHE A 11 4.14 -4.42 8.81
N LEU A 12 3.73 -4.05 7.59
CA LEU A 12 3.14 -4.96 6.62
C LEU A 12 4.12 -5.16 5.46
N ASP A 13 4.35 -6.42 5.11
CA ASP A 13 5.05 -6.83 3.90
C ASP A 13 4.14 -7.70 3.02
N GLY A 14 4.21 -7.52 1.71
CA GLY A 14 3.31 -8.18 0.79
C GLY A 14 3.77 -8.18 -0.65
N ILE A 15 2.97 -8.87 -1.45
CA ILE A 15 3.07 -8.88 -2.90
C ILE A 15 1.75 -8.37 -3.45
N CYS A 16 1.83 -7.37 -4.33
CA CYS A 16 0.72 -6.85 -5.12
C CYS A 16 0.92 -7.25 -6.59
N VAL A 17 -0.16 -7.52 -7.31
CA VAL A 17 -0.11 -7.79 -8.74
C VAL A 17 -0.90 -6.70 -9.47
N ASN A 18 -0.21 -5.87 -10.24
CA ASN A 18 -0.84 -4.99 -11.21
C ASN A 18 -1.14 -5.78 -12.48
N ALA A 19 -2.40 -6.14 -12.68
CA ALA A 19 -2.86 -6.86 -13.88
C ALA A 19 -3.10 -5.93 -15.09
N TYR A 20 -2.92 -4.61 -14.94
CA TYR A 20 -3.07 -3.64 -16.01
C TYR A 20 -1.82 -3.62 -16.89
N PRO A 21 -1.93 -3.40 -18.22
CA PRO A 21 -0.78 -3.47 -19.14
C PRO A 21 0.23 -2.33 -18.97
N LEU A 22 -0.12 -1.27 -18.25
CA LEU A 22 0.75 -0.12 -17.98
C LEU A 22 1.02 0.02 -16.47
N PRO A 23 2.12 0.69 -16.09
CA PRO A 23 2.33 1.07 -14.70
C PRO A 23 1.16 1.92 -14.21
N LEU A 24 0.74 1.66 -12.98
CA LEU A 24 -0.36 2.39 -12.34
C LEU A 24 0.20 3.22 -11.19
N ASN A 25 -0.20 4.49 -11.11
CA ASN A 25 0.10 5.33 -9.95
C ASN A 25 -1.21 5.73 -9.26
N GLY A 26 -1.24 5.60 -7.94
CA GLY A 26 -2.39 5.82 -7.08
C GLY A 26 -2.01 5.49 -5.65
N GLN A 27 -2.88 5.77 -4.69
CA GLN A 27 -2.57 5.59 -3.28
C GLN A 27 -3.67 4.79 -2.62
N VAL A 28 -3.27 3.73 -1.91
CA VAL A 28 -4.13 2.92 -1.07
C VAL A 28 -3.56 2.92 0.35
N ASN A 29 -4.44 3.08 1.31
CA ASN A 29 -4.13 2.92 2.71
C ASN A 29 -4.67 1.58 3.20
N ILE A 30 -3.93 0.95 4.09
CA ILE A 30 -4.43 -0.09 4.97
C ILE A 30 -4.96 0.57 6.25
N VAL A 31 -6.20 0.27 6.61
CA VAL A 31 -6.91 0.92 7.72
C VAL A 31 -7.45 -0.14 8.67
N TYR A 32 -7.07 -0.04 9.93
CA TYR A 32 -7.59 -0.85 11.04
C TYR A 32 -8.63 -0.05 11.81
N ARG A 33 -9.76 -0.69 12.10
CA ARG A 33 -10.86 -0.09 12.86
C ARG A 33 -11.21 -0.99 14.04
N THR A 34 -11.51 -0.36 15.16
CA THR A 34 -12.11 -1.04 16.32
C THR A 34 -13.54 -1.46 16.03
N ASP A 35 -14.13 -2.29 16.89
CA ASP A 35 -15.55 -2.72 16.81
C ASP A 35 -16.54 -1.54 16.78
N THR A 36 -16.13 -0.39 17.31
CA THR A 36 -16.91 0.86 17.29
C THR A 36 -16.78 1.67 15.99
N GLY A 37 -15.97 1.19 15.04
CA GLY A 37 -15.69 1.84 13.75
C GLY A 37 -14.58 2.90 13.78
N LYS A 38 -14.05 3.23 14.96
CA LYS A 38 -12.95 4.19 15.13
C LYS A 38 -11.65 3.64 14.53
N ILE A 39 -10.95 4.46 13.73
CA ILE A 39 -9.62 4.13 13.21
C ILE A 39 -8.63 4.04 14.37
N CYS A 40 -7.89 2.93 14.43
CA CYS A 40 -6.86 2.67 15.43
C CYS A 40 -5.49 2.33 14.83
N GLY A 41 -5.42 2.11 13.51
CA GLY A 41 -4.17 1.92 12.79
C GLY A 41 -4.32 2.35 11.34
N ILE A 42 -3.31 3.02 10.79
CA ILE A 42 -3.31 3.42 9.38
C ILE A 42 -1.90 3.36 8.79
N GLY A 43 -1.76 2.82 7.59
CA GLY A 43 -0.51 2.81 6.83
C GLY A 43 -0.75 3.04 5.35
N THR A 44 0.19 3.70 4.67
CA THR A 44 0.15 3.86 3.22
C THR A 44 0.93 2.70 2.57
N ILE A 45 0.40 2.13 1.48
CA ILE A 45 1.09 1.08 0.74
C ILE A 45 2.10 1.71 -0.23
N HIS A 46 3.35 1.31 -0.10
CA HIS A 46 4.46 1.66 -0.98
C HIS A 46 4.99 0.43 -1.71
N ASN A 47 5.64 0.62 -2.85
CA ASN A 47 6.48 -0.39 -3.48
C ASN A 47 7.85 -0.47 -2.81
N ALA A 48 8.72 -1.38 -3.24
CA ALA A 48 10.09 -1.52 -2.72
C ALA A 48 11.00 -0.26 -2.84
N LEU A 49 10.60 0.74 -3.63
CA LEU A 49 11.31 2.02 -3.78
C LEU A 49 10.72 3.14 -2.92
N GLY A 50 9.69 2.85 -2.11
CA GLY A 50 8.98 3.83 -1.30
C GLY A 50 7.98 4.68 -2.09
N THR A 51 7.70 4.37 -3.36
CA THR A 51 6.73 5.09 -4.18
C THR A 51 5.39 4.36 -4.24
N THR A 52 4.36 5.05 -4.74
CA THR A 52 3.01 4.49 -4.87
C THR A 52 2.69 4.05 -6.31
N GLN A 53 3.73 3.95 -7.17
CA GLN A 53 3.62 3.44 -8.53
C GLN A 53 3.89 1.94 -8.55
N PHE A 54 3.01 1.18 -9.22
CA PHE A 54 3.16 -0.25 -9.41
C PHE A 54 3.36 -0.57 -10.88
N GLU A 55 4.50 -1.21 -11.18
CA GLU A 55 4.82 -1.69 -12.52
C GLU A 55 3.88 -2.82 -12.93
N THR A 56 3.73 -3.06 -14.23
CA THR A 56 2.95 -4.19 -14.75
C THR A 56 3.47 -5.52 -14.18
N GLY A 57 2.59 -6.33 -13.60
CA GLY A 57 2.92 -7.61 -12.99
C GLY A 57 3.15 -7.53 -11.48
N THR A 58 4.10 -8.31 -10.98
CA THR A 58 4.32 -8.53 -9.54
C THR A 58 5.18 -7.43 -8.93
N ASN A 59 4.68 -6.81 -7.85
CA ASN A 59 5.36 -5.77 -7.09
C ASN A 59 5.49 -6.19 -5.63
N ALA A 60 6.70 -6.10 -5.07
CA ALA A 60 6.88 -6.14 -3.62
C ALA A 60 6.37 -4.84 -3.02
N ILE A 61 5.58 -4.95 -1.95
CA ILE A 61 4.93 -3.82 -1.29
C ILE A 61 5.17 -3.85 0.21
N TYR A 62 5.17 -2.67 0.82
CA TYR A 62 5.20 -2.55 2.26
C TYR A 62 4.33 -1.40 2.76
N ALA A 63 3.99 -1.43 4.05
CA ALA A 63 3.37 -0.31 4.75
C ALA A 63 3.83 -0.28 6.21
N GLU A 64 4.18 0.91 6.69
CA GLU A 64 4.34 1.17 8.12
C GLU A 64 2.98 1.60 8.67
N ILE A 65 2.51 0.91 9.71
CA ILE A 65 1.21 1.20 10.33
C ILE A 65 1.45 2.10 11.53
N SER A 66 0.94 3.32 11.45
CA SER A 66 0.85 4.19 12.62
C SER A 66 -0.29 3.69 13.50
N THR A 67 0.06 3.12 14.66
CA THR A 67 -0.88 2.60 15.65
C THR A 67 -0.27 2.64 17.05
N ASP A 68 -1.12 2.74 18.07
CA ASP A 68 -0.75 2.69 19.48
C ASP A 68 -1.12 1.34 20.13
N ILE A 69 -1.64 0.38 19.35
CA ILE A 69 -2.10 -0.93 19.81
C ILE A 69 -1.59 -2.03 18.88
N ASP A 70 -1.55 -3.26 19.36
CA ASP A 70 -1.26 -4.42 18.50
C ASP A 70 -2.42 -4.66 17.54
N VAL A 71 -2.15 -4.56 16.24
CA VAL A 71 -3.11 -4.77 15.16
C VAL A 71 -2.86 -6.06 14.36
N THR A 72 -1.88 -6.89 14.75
CA THR A 72 -1.45 -8.06 13.98
C THR A 72 -2.52 -9.15 13.81
N GLN A 73 -3.47 -9.22 14.75
CA GLN A 73 -4.60 -10.14 14.74
C GLN A 73 -5.93 -9.47 14.37
N MET A 74 -5.91 -8.19 13.98
CA MET A 74 -7.11 -7.45 13.60
C MET A 74 -7.38 -7.54 12.10
N ASP A 75 -8.66 -7.52 11.73
CA ASP A 75 -9.05 -7.32 10.34
C ASP A 75 -8.75 -5.88 9.91
N PHE A 76 -8.31 -5.73 8.66
CA PHE A 76 -8.06 -4.43 8.05
C PHE A 76 -8.88 -4.24 6.78
N GLN A 77 -9.00 -3.00 6.36
CA GLN A 77 -9.62 -2.60 5.10
C GLN A 77 -8.61 -1.87 4.22
N LEU A 78 -8.75 -2.04 2.91
CA LEU A 78 -8.00 -1.26 1.93
C LEU A 78 -8.86 -0.09 1.47
N GLU A 79 -8.38 1.12 1.69
CA GLU A 79 -9.06 2.35 1.32
C GLU A 79 -8.27 3.10 0.24
N ILE A 80 -8.91 3.29 -0.92
CA ILE A 80 -8.33 4.05 -2.03
C ILE A 80 -8.37 5.54 -1.66
N GLN A 81 -7.21 6.15 -1.50
CA GLN A 81 -7.06 7.60 -1.29
C GLN A 81 -6.97 8.33 -2.63
N THR A 82 -6.14 7.82 -3.54
CA THR A 82 -6.01 8.31 -4.90
C THR A 82 -6.27 7.16 -5.86
N PRO A 83 -7.29 7.23 -6.74
CA PRO A 83 -7.55 6.19 -7.73
C PRO A 83 -6.33 5.92 -8.61
N TYR A 84 -6.04 4.65 -8.87
CA TYR A 84 -4.94 4.27 -9.74
C TYR A 84 -5.20 4.69 -11.19
N GLN A 85 -4.27 5.44 -11.76
CA GLN A 85 -4.29 5.87 -13.15
C GLN A 85 -3.05 5.35 -13.90
N PRO A 86 -3.19 5.02 -15.19
CA PRO A 86 -2.05 4.63 -16.02
C PRO A 86 -1.01 5.74 -16.12
N VAL A 87 0.24 5.39 -15.89
CA VAL A 87 1.38 6.26 -16.20
C VAL A 87 1.74 5.98 -17.66
N VAL A 88 1.42 6.93 -18.54
CA VAL A 88 1.84 6.86 -19.94
C VAL A 88 3.31 7.28 -19.97
N PRO A 89 4.23 6.47 -20.52
CA PRO A 89 5.60 6.90 -20.72
C PRO A 89 5.59 8.15 -21.60
N GLU A 90 6.23 9.23 -21.18
CA GLU A 90 6.45 10.37 -22.07
C GLU A 90 7.19 9.84 -23.31
N ALA A 91 6.60 10.05 -24.49
CA ALA A 91 7.24 9.71 -25.73
C ALA A 91 8.58 10.47 -25.77
N THR A 92 9.69 9.73 -25.80
CA THR A 92 10.99 10.33 -26.11
C THR A 92 10.84 11.01 -27.46
N PRO A 93 11.01 12.34 -27.58
CA PRO A 93 10.94 12.98 -28.89
C PRO A 93 11.99 12.31 -29.79
N GLU A 94 11.56 11.81 -30.95
CA GLU A 94 12.49 11.30 -31.95
C GLU A 94 13.51 12.40 -32.30
N PRO A 95 14.80 12.04 -32.45
CA PRO A 95 15.86 13.00 -32.75
C PRO A 95 15.73 13.64 -34.13
#